data_AF-A0A150QQ37-F1
#
_entry.id   AF-A0A150QQ37-F1
#
_cell.length_a   1.000
_cell.length_b   1.000
_cell.length_c   1.000
_cell.angle_alpha   90.00
_cell.angle_beta   90.00
_cell.angle_gamma   90.00
#
_symmetry.space_group_name_H-M   'P 1'
#
loop_
_entity.id
_entity.type
_entity.pdbx_description
1 polymer ?
#
loop_
_entity_poly.entity_id
_entity_poly.type
_entity_poly.pdbx_seq_one_letter_code
_entity_poly.pdbx_strand_id
1 'polypeptide(L)'
;MASTFDAATYVLPALGIGLAAFVLLGPGSQRMTTGVRVWGAPVAGSEALALRIEGVRRLYGAEDPAAIPEIEVSAASAGAPLERWTGPIDKDGIGEALLPAPGGLAEPVVVRIARGGEVLLEEQVPLAPPRPAETSALPGAAHASALPGAARGELRLRVTAARGAMAAPFPEPVRVAVEGEDGAPIAGARVEASAVGADLEGQGNGPILVVADARGAAELSLKPLSHAVELTLRATRPGGPPGAGGSWEGRLPVIPGAIWLDPGGLAGEPPALRLVSPAPRPRAYVSIGGARGRLLGAVVPLAPDGAGFFAGTLALPDGQARPAADWAVVASDPYEQGAGTVAWPLSAATGPASPRRVTLLADGLPAAEARERARASWARRAGLAVLGATAAAEMLLLALRSRTARRRLEAHLAAASGGAGEDGASGAPLSREDRGRLLAAARAEPLLSVLALAALVGLSFATVAALATFR
;
A
#
# COMPACT_ATOMS: atom_id res chain seq x y z
N MET A 1 52.37 -21.88 -31.81
CA MET A 1 51.72 -22.52 -30.64
C MET A 1 52.18 -22.00 -29.27
N ALA A 2 53.37 -21.40 -29.11
CA ALA A 2 53.81 -20.87 -27.81
C ALA A 2 53.10 -19.56 -27.39
N SER A 3 52.77 -18.65 -28.32
CA SER A 3 52.13 -17.36 -27.99
C SER A 3 50.68 -17.48 -27.49
N THR A 4 49.96 -18.52 -27.90
CA THR A 4 48.56 -18.75 -27.52
C THR A 4 48.40 -19.14 -26.04
N PHE A 5 49.39 -19.81 -25.44
CA PHE A 5 49.35 -20.18 -24.02
C PHE A 5 49.67 -19.00 -23.09
N ASP A 6 50.51 -18.07 -23.53
CA ASP A 6 50.85 -16.87 -22.76
C ASP A 6 49.65 -15.92 -22.68
N ALA A 7 48.96 -15.69 -23.79
CA ALA A 7 47.73 -14.89 -23.81
C ALA A 7 46.64 -15.51 -22.91
N ALA A 8 46.46 -16.83 -22.95
CA ALA A 8 45.46 -17.51 -22.13
C ALA A 8 45.69 -17.33 -20.62
N THR A 9 46.94 -17.25 -20.16
CA THR A 9 47.28 -17.09 -18.74
C THR A 9 46.82 -15.72 -18.18
N TYR A 10 46.81 -14.67 -19.01
CA TYR A 10 46.40 -13.32 -18.57
C TYR A 10 44.95 -12.98 -18.90
N VAL A 11 44.40 -13.56 -19.96
CA VAL A 11 43.03 -13.26 -20.42
C VAL A 11 41.97 -13.98 -19.57
N LEU A 12 42.23 -15.22 -19.15
CA LEU A 12 41.29 -16.00 -18.33
C LEU A 12 40.95 -15.34 -16.99
N PRO A 13 41.92 -14.83 -16.20
CA PRO A 13 41.64 -14.17 -14.93
C PRO A 13 40.84 -12.88 -15.13
N ALA A 14 41.20 -12.07 -16.13
CA ALA A 14 40.50 -10.84 -16.44
C ALA A 14 39.04 -11.10 -16.86
N LEU A 15 38.80 -12.13 -17.68
CA LEU A 15 37.45 -12.55 -18.07
C LEU A 15 36.67 -13.12 -16.87
N GLY A 16 37.30 -13.92 -16.02
CA GLY A 16 36.68 -14.48 -14.82
C GLY A 16 36.23 -13.39 -13.84
N ILE A 17 37.11 -12.43 -13.55
CA ILE A 17 36.80 -11.26 -12.70
C ILE A 17 35.71 -10.41 -13.35
N GLY A 18 35.81 -10.12 -14.65
CA GLY A 18 34.83 -9.33 -15.38
C GLY A 18 33.43 -9.96 -15.36
N LEU A 19 33.34 -11.27 -15.60
CA LEU A 19 32.08 -12.00 -15.56
C LEU A 19 31.51 -12.06 -14.14
N ALA A 20 32.35 -12.28 -13.13
CA ALA A 20 31.91 -12.31 -11.75
C ALA A 20 31.41 -10.94 -11.27
N ALA A 21 32.11 -9.86 -11.63
CA ALA A 21 31.67 -8.50 -11.36
C ALA A 21 30.33 -8.22 -12.05
N PHE A 22 30.16 -8.63 -13.31
CA PHE A 22 28.90 -8.52 -14.03
C PHE A 22 27.76 -9.28 -13.34
N VAL A 23 28.02 -10.51 -12.88
CA VAL A 23 27.02 -11.34 -12.17
C VAL A 23 26.68 -10.74 -10.81
N LEU A 24 27.66 -10.27 -10.04
CA LEU A 24 27.45 -9.73 -8.70
C LEU A 24 26.77 -8.36 -8.72
N LEU A 25 27.16 -7.48 -9.65
CA LEU A 25 26.60 -6.13 -9.75
C LEU A 25 25.27 -6.11 -10.53
N GLY A 26 25.05 -7.03 -11.46
CA GLY A 26 23.85 -7.08 -12.28
C GLY A 26 22.74 -7.97 -11.69
N PRO A 27 22.75 -9.30 -11.92
CA PRO A 27 21.77 -10.21 -11.34
C PRO A 27 21.89 -10.41 -9.82
N GLY A 28 23.08 -10.28 -9.23
CA GLY A 28 23.35 -10.52 -7.80
C GLY A 28 23.03 -9.34 -6.89
N SER A 29 22.80 -8.15 -7.45
CA SER A 29 22.33 -6.99 -6.71
C SER A 29 20.84 -7.13 -6.40
N GLN A 30 20.45 -6.69 -5.20
CA GLN A 30 19.05 -6.58 -4.84
C GLN A 30 18.43 -5.45 -5.63
N ARG A 31 17.30 -5.74 -6.24
CA ARG A 31 16.48 -4.79 -6.98
C ARG A 31 15.28 -4.42 -6.13
N MET A 32 14.71 -3.28 -6.47
CA MET A 32 13.44 -2.82 -5.93
C MET A 32 12.37 -3.87 -6.24
N THR A 33 11.75 -4.43 -5.20
CA THR A 33 10.69 -5.43 -5.35
C THR A 33 9.37 -4.73 -5.47
N THR A 34 8.50 -5.21 -6.36
CA THR A 34 7.11 -4.76 -6.43
C THR A 34 6.21 -5.84 -5.85
N GLY A 35 5.41 -5.48 -4.85
CA GLY A 35 4.39 -6.34 -4.25
C GLY A 35 3.03 -5.65 -4.27
N VAL A 36 2.02 -6.37 -3.80
CA VAL A 36 0.68 -5.81 -3.56
C VAL A 36 0.21 -6.10 -2.15
N ARG A 37 -0.55 -5.16 -1.57
CA ARG A 37 -1.33 -5.35 -0.35
C ARG A 37 -2.80 -5.26 -0.69
N VAL A 38 -3.61 -6.08 -0.03
CA VAL A 38 -5.05 -6.12 -0.25
C VAL A 38 -5.76 -5.61 0.98
N TRP A 39 -6.60 -4.61 0.76
CA TRP A 39 -7.43 -3.96 1.76
C TRP A 39 -8.90 -4.19 1.41
N GLY A 40 -9.73 -4.37 2.43
CA GLY A 40 -11.16 -4.53 2.22
C GLY A 40 -11.90 -4.76 3.52
N ALA A 41 -13.21 -4.98 3.39
CA ALA A 41 -14.08 -5.32 4.50
C ALA A 41 -15.12 -6.37 4.07
N PRO A 42 -14.69 -7.54 3.59
CA PRO A 42 -15.60 -8.55 3.07
C PRO A 42 -16.44 -9.16 4.20
N VAL A 43 -17.69 -9.46 3.90
CA VAL A 43 -18.67 -9.95 4.86
C VAL A 43 -19.30 -11.23 4.30
N ALA A 44 -19.51 -12.23 5.16
CA ALA A 44 -20.20 -13.46 4.77
C ALA A 44 -21.62 -13.13 4.25
N GLY A 45 -21.99 -13.73 3.11
CA GLY A 45 -23.24 -13.46 2.40
C GLY A 45 -23.27 -12.16 1.59
N SER A 46 -22.15 -11.42 1.48
CA SER A 46 -22.08 -10.26 0.59
C SER A 46 -22.16 -10.67 -0.88
N GLU A 47 -22.83 -9.87 -1.70
CA GLU A 47 -23.04 -10.14 -3.13
C GLU A 47 -21.85 -9.67 -4.00
N ALA A 48 -20.80 -9.14 -3.37
CA ALA A 48 -19.61 -8.67 -4.05
C ALA A 48 -18.38 -8.77 -3.14
N LEU A 49 -17.22 -8.97 -3.75
CA LEU A 49 -15.92 -8.82 -3.13
C LEU A 49 -15.27 -7.53 -3.66
N ALA A 50 -15.43 -6.44 -2.92
CA ALA A 50 -14.82 -5.15 -3.23
C ALA A 50 -13.48 -4.98 -2.51
N LEU A 51 -12.38 -4.97 -3.26
CA LEU A 51 -11.01 -4.91 -2.77
C LEU A 51 -10.33 -3.60 -3.19
N ARG A 52 -9.62 -2.98 -2.26
CA ARG A 52 -8.64 -1.93 -2.56
C ARG A 52 -7.27 -2.57 -2.61
N ILE A 53 -6.55 -2.38 -3.70
CA ILE A 53 -5.26 -3.01 -3.96
C ILE A 53 -4.20 -1.92 -3.96
N GLU A 54 -3.21 -2.09 -3.11
CA GLU A 54 -2.10 -1.17 -2.98
C GLU A 54 -0.86 -1.78 -3.63
N GLY A 55 -0.34 -1.16 -4.68
CA GLY A 55 0.95 -1.48 -5.27
C GLY A 55 2.07 -0.79 -4.51
N VAL A 56 3.02 -1.58 -4.00
CA VAL A 56 4.15 -1.07 -3.22
C VAL A 56 5.45 -1.53 -3.84
N ARG A 57 6.40 -0.60 -3.98
CA ARG A 57 7.80 -0.90 -4.28
C ARG A 57 8.62 -0.78 -3.01
N ARG A 58 9.50 -1.76 -2.74
CA ARG A 58 10.37 -1.71 -1.56
C ARG A 58 11.81 -2.01 -1.90
N LEU A 59 12.73 -1.25 -1.30
CA LEU A 59 14.16 -1.52 -1.33
C LEU A 59 14.76 -1.06 0.00
N TYR A 60 15.46 -1.96 0.69
CA TYR A 60 16.09 -1.68 2.01
C TYR A 60 15.13 -1.08 3.05
N GLY A 61 13.86 -1.50 3.04
CA GLY A 61 12.84 -1.03 3.98
C GLY A 61 12.18 0.31 3.61
N ALA A 62 12.70 1.03 2.62
CA ALA A 62 12.02 2.19 2.06
C ALA A 62 10.88 1.73 1.14
N GLU A 63 9.69 2.29 1.31
CA GLU A 63 8.50 2.00 0.51
C GLU A 63 8.11 3.19 -0.35
N ASP A 64 7.85 2.92 -1.62
CA ASP A 64 7.30 3.88 -2.58
C ASP A 64 6.02 3.31 -3.20
N PRO A 65 5.04 4.15 -3.54
CA PRO A 65 3.89 3.72 -4.33
C PRO A 65 4.31 3.15 -5.69
N ALA A 66 3.61 2.12 -6.15
CA ALA A 66 3.88 1.44 -7.39
C ALA A 66 2.68 1.44 -8.34
N ALA A 67 2.79 2.21 -9.43
CA ALA A 67 1.90 2.03 -10.57
C ALA A 67 2.11 0.65 -11.21
N ILE A 68 1.01 -0.04 -11.46
CA ILE A 68 0.98 -1.30 -12.21
C ILE A 68 -0.11 -1.16 -13.28
N PRO A 69 0.27 -1.01 -14.57
CA PRO A 69 -0.69 -0.67 -15.63
C PRO A 69 -1.85 -1.66 -15.79
N GLU A 70 -1.59 -2.92 -15.47
CA GLU A 70 -2.58 -3.99 -15.58
C GLU A 70 -2.26 -5.08 -14.56
N ILE A 71 -3.26 -5.40 -13.74
CA ILE A 71 -3.29 -6.57 -12.87
C ILE A 71 -4.57 -7.36 -13.15
N GLU A 72 -4.49 -8.66 -12.93
CA GLU A 72 -5.64 -9.57 -12.92
C GLU A 72 -5.92 -9.97 -11.49
N VAL A 73 -7.18 -9.83 -11.07
CA VAL A 73 -7.66 -10.23 -9.76
C VAL A 73 -8.69 -11.32 -9.98
N SER A 74 -8.43 -12.47 -9.39
CA SER A 74 -9.32 -13.63 -9.40
C SER A 74 -9.56 -14.08 -7.97
N ALA A 75 -10.75 -14.56 -7.67
CA ALA A 75 -11.06 -15.12 -6.38
C ALA A 75 -11.96 -16.36 -6.50
N ALA A 76 -11.92 -17.21 -5.47
CA ALA A 76 -12.85 -18.32 -5.32
C ALA A 76 -13.47 -18.27 -3.91
N SER A 77 -14.79 -18.41 -3.83
CA SER A 77 -15.59 -18.41 -2.61
C SER A 77 -16.15 -19.81 -2.37
N ALA A 78 -15.78 -20.46 -1.28
CA ALA A 78 -16.07 -21.87 -1.01
C ALA A 78 -15.72 -22.81 -2.19
N GLY A 79 -14.63 -22.50 -2.89
CA GLY A 79 -14.17 -23.23 -4.09
C GLY A 79 -14.88 -22.86 -5.40
N ALA A 80 -15.97 -22.08 -5.36
CA ALA A 80 -16.63 -21.57 -6.56
C ALA A 80 -15.91 -20.30 -7.06
N PRO A 81 -15.50 -20.24 -8.35
CA PRO A 81 -14.82 -19.06 -8.87
C PRO A 81 -15.78 -17.85 -8.95
N LEU A 82 -15.28 -16.68 -8.57
CA LEU A 82 -15.92 -15.40 -8.83
C LEU A 82 -15.52 -14.85 -10.20
N GLU A 83 -16.25 -13.85 -10.69
CA GLU A 83 -15.89 -13.15 -11.92
C GLU A 83 -14.52 -12.47 -11.76
N ARG A 84 -13.67 -12.61 -12.79
CA ARG A 84 -12.33 -12.01 -12.77
C ARG A 84 -12.42 -10.52 -13.05
N TRP A 85 -11.56 -9.77 -12.39
CA TRP A 85 -11.40 -8.34 -12.64
C TRP A 85 -10.02 -8.04 -13.21
N THR A 86 -9.95 -7.13 -14.18
CA THR A 86 -8.69 -6.61 -14.71
C THR A 86 -8.68 -5.10 -14.68
N GLY A 87 -7.55 -4.52 -14.32
CA GLY A 87 -7.42 -3.07 -14.29
C GLY A 87 -6.09 -2.57 -13.74
N PRO A 88 -5.87 -1.26 -13.75
CA PRO A 88 -4.62 -0.65 -13.30
C PRO A 88 -4.58 -0.43 -11.78
N ILE A 89 -3.36 -0.40 -11.25
CA ILE A 89 -2.99 0.34 -10.04
C ILE A 89 -2.36 1.66 -10.49
N ASP A 90 -2.87 2.77 -10.00
CA ASP A 90 -2.48 4.10 -10.48
C ASP A 90 -1.10 4.57 -9.95
N LYS A 91 -0.72 5.81 -10.31
CA LYS A 91 0.56 6.41 -9.91
C LYS A 91 0.76 6.60 -8.40
N ASP A 92 -0.32 6.61 -7.61
CA ASP A 92 -0.24 6.67 -6.15
C ASP A 92 -0.30 5.27 -5.54
N GLY A 93 -0.17 4.23 -6.37
CA GLY A 93 -0.12 2.86 -5.93
C GLY A 93 -1.48 2.33 -5.50
N ILE A 94 -2.61 2.91 -5.91
CA ILE A 94 -3.94 2.42 -5.52
C ILE A 94 -4.76 1.98 -6.72
N GLY A 95 -5.41 0.82 -6.60
CA GLY A 95 -6.43 0.31 -7.51
C GLY A 95 -7.65 -0.21 -6.75
N GLU A 96 -8.80 -0.26 -7.41
CA GLU A 96 -10.06 -0.75 -6.84
C GLU A 96 -10.61 -1.87 -7.72
N ALA A 97 -10.73 -3.06 -7.14
CA ALA A 97 -11.25 -4.24 -7.82
C ALA A 97 -12.63 -4.62 -7.25
N LEU A 98 -13.55 -4.97 -8.14
CA LEU A 98 -14.88 -5.45 -7.79
C LEU A 98 -15.11 -6.80 -8.46
N LEU A 99 -15.34 -7.82 -7.65
CA LEU A 99 -15.67 -9.17 -8.13
C LEU A 99 -17.09 -9.51 -7.69
N PRO A 100 -18.08 -9.54 -8.62
CA PRO A 100 -19.43 -9.99 -8.32
C PRO A 100 -19.49 -11.40 -7.73
N ALA A 101 -20.34 -11.58 -6.72
CA ALA A 101 -20.57 -12.84 -6.02
C ALA A 101 -22.10 -13.07 -5.85
N PRO A 102 -22.84 -13.35 -6.92
CA PRO A 102 -24.32 -13.41 -6.88
C PRO A 102 -24.88 -14.48 -5.92
N GLY A 103 -24.10 -15.53 -5.62
CA GLY A 103 -24.45 -16.55 -4.63
C GLY A 103 -24.12 -16.18 -3.17
N GLY A 104 -23.56 -14.99 -2.93
CA GLY A 104 -23.02 -14.58 -1.65
C GLY A 104 -21.59 -15.11 -1.41
N LEU A 105 -20.80 -14.36 -0.65
CA LEU A 105 -19.48 -14.80 -0.18
C LEU A 105 -19.60 -15.85 0.93
N ALA A 106 -18.82 -16.91 0.83
CA ALA A 106 -18.73 -18.00 1.80
C ALA A 106 -17.26 -18.40 2.00
N GLU A 107 -16.91 -18.79 3.22
CA GLU A 107 -15.55 -19.23 3.52
C GLU A 107 -15.28 -20.65 2.96
N PRO A 108 -14.04 -20.94 2.54
CA PRO A 108 -12.90 -20.02 2.40
C PRO A 108 -13.02 -19.11 1.17
N VAL A 109 -12.53 -17.86 1.26
CA VAL A 109 -12.35 -16.98 0.10
C VAL A 109 -10.86 -16.87 -0.20
N VAL A 110 -10.43 -17.39 -1.36
CA VAL A 110 -9.04 -17.32 -1.82
C VAL A 110 -8.93 -16.25 -2.87
N VAL A 111 -8.05 -15.28 -2.68
CA VAL A 111 -7.79 -14.16 -3.60
C VAL A 111 -6.41 -14.33 -4.22
N ARG A 112 -6.34 -14.25 -5.55
CA ARG A 112 -5.12 -14.28 -6.33
C ARG A 112 -5.01 -13.02 -7.18
N ILE A 113 -3.88 -12.32 -7.06
CA ILE A 113 -3.53 -11.15 -7.85
C ILE A 113 -2.28 -11.47 -8.68
N ALA A 114 -2.37 -11.26 -9.98
CA ALA A 114 -1.28 -11.53 -10.91
C ALA A 114 -1.02 -10.35 -11.86
N ARG A 115 0.21 -10.27 -12.37
CA ARG A 115 0.65 -9.31 -13.39
C ARG A 115 1.40 -10.04 -14.49
N GLY A 116 0.85 -10.06 -15.71
CA GLY A 116 1.49 -10.75 -16.84
C GLY A 116 1.79 -12.23 -16.56
N GLY A 117 0.92 -12.91 -15.80
CA GLY A 117 1.11 -14.30 -15.35
C GLY A 117 1.94 -14.48 -14.08
N GLU A 118 2.70 -13.46 -13.65
CA GLU A 118 3.42 -13.49 -12.37
C GLU A 118 2.45 -13.30 -11.21
N VAL A 119 2.36 -14.27 -10.30
CA VAL A 119 1.57 -14.13 -9.07
C VAL A 119 2.24 -13.12 -8.14
N LEU A 120 1.52 -12.06 -7.79
CA LEU A 120 1.97 -11.05 -6.83
C LEU A 120 1.49 -11.40 -5.42
N LEU A 121 0.30 -11.98 -5.31
CA LEU A 121 -0.32 -12.42 -4.06
C LEU A 121 -1.27 -13.59 -4.34
N GLU A 122 -1.29 -14.58 -3.46
CA GLU A 122 -2.33 -15.61 -3.41
C GLU A 122 -2.54 -16.01 -1.95
N GLU A 123 -3.68 -15.60 -1.37
CA GLU A 123 -3.95 -15.74 0.06
C GLU A 123 -5.44 -15.98 0.34
N GLN A 124 -5.73 -16.64 1.46
CA GLN A 124 -7.09 -16.72 1.98
C GLN A 124 -7.45 -15.44 2.73
N VAL A 125 -8.52 -14.77 2.32
CA VAL A 125 -9.01 -13.57 2.99
C VAL A 125 -10.13 -13.93 3.98
N PRO A 126 -10.12 -13.39 5.20
CA PRO A 126 -11.14 -13.69 6.20
C PRO A 126 -12.46 -12.97 5.87
N LEU A 127 -13.60 -13.59 6.16
CA LEU A 127 -14.90 -12.93 6.08
C LEU A 127 -15.33 -12.46 7.47
N ALA A 128 -15.75 -11.20 7.58
CA ALA A 128 -16.40 -10.74 8.79
C ALA A 128 -17.84 -11.30 8.87
N PRO A 129 -18.37 -11.57 10.08
CA PRO A 129 -19.76 -11.97 10.23
C PRO A 129 -20.71 -10.84 9.76
N PRO A 130 -21.89 -11.17 9.21
CA PRO A 130 -22.90 -10.16 8.92
C PRO A 130 -23.26 -9.41 10.21
N ARG A 131 -23.41 -8.08 10.13
CA ARG A 131 -23.85 -7.33 11.31
C ARG A 131 -25.32 -7.61 11.57
N PRO A 132 -25.73 -7.86 12.83
CA PRO A 132 -27.12 -7.70 13.20
C PRO A 132 -27.52 -6.25 12.91
N ALA A 133 -28.76 -6.02 12.50
CA ALA A 133 -29.26 -4.71 12.06
C ALA A 133 -29.18 -3.58 13.12
N GLU A 134 -28.75 -3.85 14.36
CA GLU A 134 -28.99 -2.98 15.52
C GLU A 134 -27.76 -2.59 16.36
N THR A 135 -26.53 -2.72 15.86
CA THR A 135 -25.34 -2.32 16.66
C THR A 135 -24.46 -1.28 15.97
N SER A 136 -24.50 -0.04 16.47
CA SER A 136 -23.63 1.06 16.04
C SER A 136 -23.10 1.87 17.23
N ALA A 137 -21.79 2.08 17.25
CA ALA A 137 -21.14 3.23 17.86
C ALA A 137 -19.82 3.54 17.12
N LEU A 138 -19.91 4.34 16.06
CA LEU A 138 -18.80 5.16 15.53
C LEU A 138 -19.31 6.61 15.39
N PRO A 139 -18.44 7.63 15.55
CA PRO A 139 -18.78 9.00 15.20
C PRO A 139 -19.18 9.09 13.71
N GLY A 140 -20.33 9.69 13.40
CA GLY A 140 -20.78 9.92 12.01
C GLY A 140 -21.48 8.74 11.32
N ALA A 141 -21.70 7.60 11.98
CA ALA A 141 -22.52 6.52 11.45
C ALA A 141 -24.02 6.82 11.67
N ALA A 142 -24.70 7.30 10.63
CA ALA A 142 -26.02 7.92 10.70
C ALA A 142 -27.15 6.96 11.14
N HIS A 143 -27.53 7.07 12.41
CA HIS A 143 -28.83 7.66 12.68
C HIS A 143 -28.62 9.08 13.20
N ALA A 144 -29.67 9.90 13.06
CA ALA A 144 -29.87 11.14 13.79
C ALA A 144 -29.95 10.84 15.30
N SER A 145 -28.85 10.38 15.91
CA SER A 145 -28.74 10.31 17.35
C SER A 145 -28.82 11.72 17.90
N ALA A 146 -29.53 11.87 19.01
CA ALA A 146 -29.61 13.16 19.68
C ALA A 146 -28.19 13.62 19.99
N LEU A 147 -27.83 14.80 19.51
CA LEU A 147 -26.56 15.41 19.80
C LEU A 147 -26.48 15.66 21.31
N PRO A 148 -25.33 15.39 21.94
CA PRO A 148 -25.15 15.66 23.35
C PRO A 148 -25.23 17.18 23.60
N GLY A 149 -25.97 17.56 24.64
CA GLY A 149 -26.12 18.96 25.04
C GLY A 149 -26.85 19.11 26.37
N ALA A 150 -26.75 20.29 26.95
CA ALA A 150 -27.45 20.67 28.17
C ALA A 150 -28.86 21.18 27.82
N ALA A 151 -29.88 20.39 28.14
CA ALA A 151 -31.28 20.80 28.00
C ALA A 151 -31.83 21.32 29.35
N ARG A 152 -32.64 22.39 29.33
CA ARG A 152 -33.31 22.95 30.51
C ARG A 152 -34.71 23.47 30.18
N GLY A 153 -35.62 23.45 31.15
CA GLY A 153 -36.98 23.97 31.01
C GLY A 153 -38.04 22.88 30.80
N GLU A 154 -39.29 23.32 30.64
CA GLU A 154 -40.46 22.42 30.48
C GLU A 154 -40.55 21.81 29.08
N LEU A 155 -40.00 22.51 28.07
CA LEU A 155 -39.89 21.96 26.71
C LEU A 155 -38.56 21.22 26.56
N ARG A 156 -38.63 19.98 26.08
CA ARG A 156 -37.47 19.18 25.73
C ARG A 156 -37.13 19.38 24.27
N LEU A 157 -35.90 19.80 24.00
CA LEU A 157 -35.39 19.93 22.64
C LEU A 157 -34.45 18.76 22.36
N ARG A 158 -34.77 18.00 21.31
CA ARG A 158 -33.91 16.94 20.78
C ARG A 158 -33.29 17.43 19.48
N VAL A 159 -31.97 17.57 19.48
CA VAL A 159 -31.22 18.13 18.35
C VAL A 159 -30.48 17.02 17.63
N THR A 160 -30.51 17.00 16.30
CA THR A 160 -29.84 15.98 15.49
C THR A 160 -29.20 16.60 14.26
N ALA A 161 -27.99 16.15 13.90
CA ALA A 161 -27.40 16.48 12.60
C ALA A 161 -27.98 15.52 11.55
N ALA A 162 -28.54 16.03 10.45
CA ALA A 162 -29.27 15.22 9.47
C ALA A 162 -28.44 14.05 8.91
N ARG A 163 -27.13 14.24 8.78
CA ARG A 163 -26.18 13.25 8.26
C ARG A 163 -25.15 12.77 9.29
N GLY A 164 -25.40 13.04 10.58
CA GLY A 164 -24.57 12.57 11.71
C GLY A 164 -23.25 13.33 11.93
N ALA A 165 -22.68 13.95 10.91
CA ALA A 165 -21.48 14.77 10.98
C ALA A 165 -21.62 16.02 10.09
N MET A 166 -20.73 16.99 10.28
CA MET A 166 -20.65 18.22 9.48
C MET A 166 -19.24 18.44 8.96
N ALA A 167 -19.11 19.04 7.78
CA ALA A 167 -17.82 19.41 7.20
C ALA A 167 -17.78 20.93 7.03
N ALA A 168 -16.77 21.61 7.59
CA ALA A 168 -16.57 23.04 7.33
C ALA A 168 -15.92 23.24 5.95
N PRO A 169 -16.32 24.23 5.14
CA PRO A 169 -17.36 25.24 5.39
C PRO A 169 -18.68 24.95 4.65
N PHE A 170 -19.17 23.71 4.68
CA PHE A 170 -20.33 23.29 3.90
C PHE A 170 -21.61 23.29 4.73
N PRO A 171 -22.75 23.72 4.15
CA PRO A 171 -24.02 23.75 4.87
C PRO A 171 -24.54 22.32 5.13
N GLU A 172 -25.08 22.10 6.32
CA GLU A 172 -25.84 20.90 6.68
C GLU A 172 -27.15 21.26 7.39
N PRO A 173 -28.19 20.43 7.22
CA PRO A 173 -29.40 20.57 8.02
C PRO A 173 -29.19 20.04 9.44
N VAL A 174 -29.64 20.81 10.42
CA VAL A 174 -29.82 20.39 11.81
C VAL A 174 -31.32 20.33 12.09
N ARG A 175 -31.79 19.21 12.63
CA ARG A 175 -33.19 19.00 12.97
C ARG A 175 -33.40 19.10 14.46
N VAL A 176 -34.47 19.79 14.85
CA VAL A 176 -34.86 20.03 16.22
C VAL A 176 -36.27 19.49 16.41
N ALA A 177 -36.46 18.51 17.30
CA ALA A 177 -37.78 18.11 17.75
C ALA A 177 -38.06 18.78 19.11
N VAL A 178 -39.21 19.43 19.22
CA VAL A 178 -39.69 20.10 20.43
C VAL A 178 -40.81 19.26 21.04
N GLU A 179 -40.53 18.72 22.20
CA GLU A 179 -41.39 17.81 22.95
C GLU A 179 -41.81 18.46 24.29
N GLY A 180 -43.01 18.15 24.77
CA GLY A 180 -43.43 18.44 26.14
C GLY A 180 -42.74 17.53 27.15
N GLU A 181 -43.00 17.74 28.45
CA GLU A 181 -42.48 16.86 29.51
C GLU A 181 -42.97 15.41 29.38
N ASP A 182 -44.19 15.23 28.87
CA ASP A 182 -44.84 13.97 28.55
C ASP A 182 -44.33 13.32 27.26
N GLY A 183 -43.42 13.99 26.54
CA GLY A 183 -42.89 13.54 25.25
C GLY A 183 -43.81 13.84 24.06
N ALA A 184 -44.92 14.55 24.25
CA ALA A 184 -45.82 14.91 23.16
C ALA A 184 -45.20 16.02 22.28
N PRO A 185 -45.33 15.95 20.95
CA PRO A 185 -44.81 16.99 20.07
C PRO A 185 -45.54 18.32 20.26
N ILE A 186 -44.81 19.42 20.28
CA ILE A 186 -45.37 20.78 20.45
C ILE A 186 -45.43 21.51 19.11
N ALA A 187 -46.58 21.42 18.44
CA ALA A 187 -46.80 22.11 17.18
C ALA A 187 -46.79 23.64 17.35
N GLY A 188 -46.20 24.35 16.38
CA GLY A 188 -46.12 25.82 16.39
C GLY A 188 -45.17 26.41 17.43
N ALA A 189 -44.34 25.59 18.09
CA ALA A 189 -43.27 26.07 18.97
C ALA A 189 -42.34 27.02 18.21
N ARG A 190 -42.04 28.16 18.82
CA ARG A 190 -41.11 29.15 18.28
C ARG A 190 -39.71 28.82 18.79
N VAL A 191 -38.80 28.44 17.90
CA VAL A 191 -37.42 28.08 18.20
C VAL A 191 -36.49 29.20 17.75
N GLU A 192 -35.91 29.92 18.70
CA GLU A 192 -34.85 30.88 18.48
C GLU A 192 -33.50 30.14 18.51
N ALA A 193 -32.69 30.29 17.46
CA ALA A 193 -31.40 29.64 17.32
C ALA A 193 -30.26 30.66 17.17
N SER A 194 -29.15 30.41 17.83
CA SER A 194 -27.90 31.15 17.68
C SER A 194 -26.72 30.19 17.68
N ALA A 195 -25.69 30.44 16.87
CA ALA A 195 -24.58 29.53 16.70
C ALA A 195 -23.24 30.26 16.64
N VAL A 196 -22.35 30.00 17.61
CA VAL A 196 -21.00 30.54 17.59
C VAL A 196 -20.13 29.66 16.68
N GLY A 197 -19.40 30.29 15.77
CA GLY A 197 -18.52 29.59 14.82
C GLY A 197 -19.24 29.02 13.60
N ALA A 198 -20.50 29.38 13.36
CA ALA A 198 -21.26 28.99 12.19
C ALA A 198 -22.14 30.12 11.67
N ASP A 199 -22.57 29.99 10.42
CA ASP A 199 -23.56 30.81 9.76
C ASP A 199 -24.90 30.03 9.70
N LEU A 200 -25.97 30.67 10.18
CA LEU A 200 -27.33 30.15 10.25
C LEU A 200 -28.15 30.74 9.11
N GLU A 201 -28.55 29.91 8.15
CA GLU A 201 -29.39 30.31 7.00
C GLU A 201 -28.87 31.52 6.20
N GLY A 202 -27.55 31.77 6.23
CA GLY A 202 -26.95 32.92 5.56
C GLY A 202 -27.11 34.25 6.32
N GLN A 203 -27.58 34.21 7.57
CA GLN A 203 -27.85 35.37 8.42
C GLN A 203 -26.80 35.57 9.53
N GLY A 204 -25.64 34.91 9.44
CA GLY A 204 -24.58 34.98 10.43
C GLY A 204 -24.84 34.08 11.64
N ASN A 205 -24.38 34.48 12.82
CA ASN A 205 -24.45 33.67 14.05
C ASN A 205 -25.82 33.71 14.76
N GLY A 206 -26.85 34.33 14.17
CA GLY A 206 -28.19 34.49 14.74
C GLY A 206 -28.36 35.76 15.59
N PRO A 207 -29.51 35.89 16.30
CA PRO A 207 -30.57 34.89 16.42
C PRO A 207 -31.41 34.78 15.15
N ILE A 208 -31.80 33.55 14.79
CA ILE A 208 -32.84 33.26 13.79
C ILE A 208 -34.05 32.62 14.48
N LEU A 209 -35.24 32.82 13.92
CA LEU A 209 -36.48 32.27 14.47
C LEU A 209 -37.11 31.29 13.48
N VAL A 210 -37.29 30.05 13.91
CA VAL A 210 -37.95 28.98 13.14
C VAL A 210 -39.18 28.50 13.91
N VAL A 211 -40.23 28.08 13.18
CA VAL A 211 -41.47 27.56 13.77
C VAL A 211 -41.56 26.06 13.56
N ALA A 212 -41.80 25.32 14.64
CA ALA A 212 -41.99 23.88 14.59
C ALA A 212 -43.31 23.51 13.89
N ASP A 213 -43.26 22.48 13.06
CA ASP A 213 -44.39 21.95 12.30
C ASP A 213 -45.42 21.23 13.18
N ALA A 214 -46.42 20.60 12.56
CA ALA A 214 -47.46 19.83 13.27
C ALA A 214 -46.92 18.64 14.08
N ARG A 215 -45.69 18.18 13.81
CA ARG A 215 -45.00 17.10 14.51
C ARG A 215 -44.02 17.64 15.55
N GLY A 216 -44.04 18.95 15.83
CA GLY A 216 -43.07 19.60 16.71
C GLY A 216 -41.66 19.62 16.15
N ALA A 217 -41.47 19.43 14.85
CA ALA A 217 -40.16 19.42 14.20
C ALA A 217 -39.84 20.76 13.54
N ALA A 218 -38.61 21.22 13.68
CA ALA A 218 -38.03 22.35 12.96
C ALA A 218 -36.71 21.91 12.32
N GLU A 219 -36.38 22.47 11.16
CA GLU A 219 -35.11 22.25 10.48
C GLU A 219 -34.43 23.60 10.26
N LEU A 220 -33.12 23.67 10.52
CA LEU A 220 -32.29 24.85 10.33
C LEU A 220 -31.07 24.48 9.48
N SER A 221 -30.73 25.33 8.52
CA SER A 221 -29.50 25.15 7.72
C SER A 221 -28.34 25.84 8.43
N LEU A 222 -27.27 25.08 8.70
CA LEU A 222 -26.10 25.56 9.42
C LEU A 222 -24.83 25.29 8.62
N LYS A 223 -24.06 26.35 8.37
CA LYS A 223 -22.77 26.30 7.69
C LYS A 223 -21.65 26.55 8.70
N PRO A 224 -20.89 25.51 9.10
CA PRO A 224 -19.76 25.69 10.00
C PRO A 224 -18.71 26.61 9.38
N LEU A 225 -18.24 27.59 10.14
CA LEU A 225 -17.11 28.47 9.77
C LEU A 225 -15.85 28.15 10.58
N SER A 226 -16.00 27.40 11.68
CA SER A 226 -14.92 26.91 12.54
C SER A 226 -15.06 25.41 12.80
N HIS A 227 -14.07 24.81 13.45
CA HIS A 227 -14.11 23.42 13.91
C HIS A 227 -14.80 23.24 15.28
N ALA A 228 -15.03 24.34 15.99
CA ALA A 228 -15.67 24.36 17.30
C ALA A 228 -16.93 25.20 17.17
N VAL A 229 -18.04 24.53 16.86
CA VAL A 229 -19.34 25.15 16.70
C VAL A 229 -20.21 24.84 17.90
N GLU A 230 -20.72 25.89 18.53
CA GLU A 230 -21.65 25.81 19.67
C GLU A 230 -23.00 26.34 19.22
N LEU A 231 -24.05 25.53 19.39
CA LEU A 231 -25.42 25.86 19.03
C LEU A 231 -26.24 26.04 20.30
N THR A 232 -26.93 27.18 20.39
CA THR A 232 -27.88 27.49 21.45
C THR A 232 -29.26 27.63 20.85
N LEU A 233 -30.22 26.87 21.38
CA LEU A 233 -31.62 26.87 21.00
C LEU A 233 -32.49 27.28 22.18
N ARG A 234 -33.53 28.07 21.92
CA ARG A 234 -34.57 28.42 22.89
C ARG A 234 -35.93 28.22 22.25
N ALA A 235 -36.74 27.32 22.82
CA ALA A 235 -38.10 27.08 22.37
C ALA A 235 -39.10 27.75 23.30
N THR A 236 -40.15 28.35 22.73
CA THR A 236 -41.30 28.90 23.46
C THR A 236 -42.60 28.29 22.94
N ARG A 237 -43.52 27.98 23.86
CA ARG A 237 -44.81 27.39 23.52
C ARG A 237 -45.75 28.46 22.92
N PRO A 238 -46.45 28.17 21.81
CA PRO A 238 -47.41 29.12 21.24
C PRO A 238 -48.58 29.35 22.22
N GLY A 239 -48.89 30.61 22.51
CA GLY A 239 -49.97 30.98 23.43
C GLY A 239 -49.77 30.58 24.89
N GLY A 240 -48.59 30.09 25.26
CA GLY A 240 -48.23 29.76 26.65
C GLY A 240 -47.94 30.99 27.50
N PRO A 241 -47.89 30.86 28.84
CA PRO A 241 -47.51 31.94 29.72
C PRO A 241 -46.06 32.41 29.43
N PRO A 242 -45.76 33.71 29.63
CA PRO A 242 -44.42 34.24 29.41
C PRO A 242 -43.41 33.47 30.29
N GLY A 243 -42.40 32.87 29.67
CA GLY A 243 -41.37 32.08 30.36
C GLY A 243 -41.57 30.56 30.32
N ALA A 244 -42.72 30.05 29.87
CA ALA A 244 -42.92 28.61 29.62
C ALA A 244 -42.21 28.20 28.33
N GLY A 245 -40.99 27.69 28.48
CA GLY A 245 -40.11 27.34 27.37
C GLY A 245 -39.08 26.29 27.74
N GLY A 246 -38.19 26.03 26.79
CA GLY A 246 -37.06 25.13 26.94
C GLY A 246 -35.84 25.70 26.25
N SER A 247 -34.66 25.22 26.63
CA SER A 247 -33.40 25.58 26.00
C SER A 247 -32.53 24.35 25.83
N TRP A 248 -31.67 24.39 24.82
CA TRP A 248 -30.65 23.40 24.58
C TRP A 248 -29.36 24.10 24.17
N GLU A 249 -28.24 23.65 24.72
CA GLU A 249 -26.91 24.15 24.38
C GLU A 249 -25.96 22.97 24.18
N GLY A 250 -25.25 22.94 23.06
CA GLY A 250 -24.34 21.85 22.76
C GLY A 250 -23.39 22.13 21.61
N ARG A 251 -22.42 21.24 21.43
CA ARG A 251 -21.42 21.31 20.37
C ARG A 251 -21.84 20.47 19.17
N LEU A 252 -21.58 20.98 17.97
CA LEU A 252 -21.87 20.26 16.73
C LEU A 252 -20.68 19.40 16.29
N PRO A 253 -20.92 18.22 15.68
CA PRO A 253 -19.87 17.29 15.26
C PRO A 253 -19.23 17.73 13.92
N VAL A 254 -18.43 18.81 13.97
CA VAL A 254 -17.70 19.31 12.79
C VAL A 254 -16.38 18.57 12.64
N ILE A 255 -16.15 17.96 11.47
CA ILE A 255 -14.93 17.23 11.14
C ILE A 255 -14.02 18.12 10.28
N PRO A 256 -12.87 18.58 10.80
CA PRO A 256 -11.94 19.44 10.06
C PRO A 256 -11.41 18.78 8.78
N GLY A 257 -11.46 19.52 7.67
CA GLY A 257 -10.87 19.06 6.40
C GLY A 257 -11.53 17.84 5.77
N ALA A 258 -12.69 17.42 6.30
CA ALA A 258 -13.51 16.35 5.73
C ALA A 258 -13.96 16.70 4.31
N ILE A 259 -14.00 15.68 3.46
CA ILE A 259 -14.55 15.82 2.12
C ILE A 259 -16.06 15.70 2.22
N TRP A 260 -16.75 16.76 1.81
CA TRP A 260 -18.19 16.86 1.84
C TRP A 260 -18.81 16.10 0.67
N LEU A 261 -19.88 15.36 0.95
CA LEU A 261 -20.74 14.81 -0.09
C LEU A 261 -21.86 15.81 -0.36
N ASP A 262 -21.84 16.45 -1.52
CA ASP A 262 -22.89 17.37 -1.93
C ASP A 262 -24.19 16.60 -2.22
N PRO A 263 -25.28 16.83 -1.45
CA PRO A 263 -26.54 16.12 -1.63
C PRO A 263 -27.19 16.41 -2.98
N GLY A 264 -26.87 17.53 -3.64
CA GLY A 264 -27.44 17.89 -4.95
C GLY A 264 -27.12 16.86 -6.05
N GLY A 265 -25.97 16.21 -5.98
CA GLY A 265 -25.58 15.18 -6.96
C GLY A 265 -26.44 13.92 -6.91
N LEU A 266 -26.95 13.56 -5.74
CA LEU A 266 -27.79 12.37 -5.55
C LEU A 266 -29.21 12.54 -6.12
N ALA A 267 -29.67 13.78 -6.25
CA ALA A 267 -30.98 14.13 -6.79
C ALA A 267 -31.01 14.20 -8.34
N GLY A 268 -29.84 14.16 -9.00
CA GLY A 268 -29.74 14.19 -10.46
C GLY A 268 -30.11 12.86 -11.14
N GLU A 269 -30.34 12.93 -12.46
CA GLU A 269 -30.52 11.77 -13.34
C GLU A 269 -29.43 11.79 -14.45
N PRO A 270 -28.46 10.85 -14.45
CA PRO A 270 -28.25 9.78 -13.48
C PRO A 270 -27.70 10.29 -12.13
N PRO A 271 -27.95 9.58 -11.02
CA PRO A 271 -27.45 9.98 -9.71
C PRO A 271 -25.92 9.85 -9.63
N ALA A 272 -25.28 10.84 -9.03
CA ALA A 272 -23.83 10.85 -8.85
C ALA A 272 -23.41 11.36 -7.48
N LEU A 273 -22.32 10.81 -6.93
CA LEU A 273 -21.70 11.34 -5.73
C LEU A 273 -20.80 12.51 -6.11
N ARG A 274 -21.23 13.73 -5.80
CA ARG A 274 -20.39 14.92 -5.94
C ARG A 274 -19.63 15.15 -4.64
N LEU A 275 -18.31 15.06 -4.71
CA LEU A 275 -17.40 15.22 -3.59
C LEU A 275 -16.77 16.60 -3.65
N VAL A 276 -16.71 17.30 -2.52
CA VAL A 276 -16.09 18.63 -2.44
C VAL A 276 -15.15 18.67 -1.23
N SER A 277 -13.87 18.94 -1.48
CA SER A 277 -12.86 19.07 -0.45
C SER A 277 -12.58 20.55 -0.16
N PRO A 278 -12.55 20.95 1.12
CA PRO A 278 -12.22 22.31 1.52
C PRO A 278 -10.71 22.60 1.46
N ALA A 279 -9.88 21.57 1.26
CA ALA A 279 -8.43 21.67 1.20
C ALA A 279 -7.90 21.15 -0.15
N PRO A 280 -6.73 21.62 -0.61
CA PRO A 280 -6.10 21.10 -1.82
C PRO A 280 -5.83 19.61 -1.74
N ARG A 281 -6.56 18.83 -2.54
CA ARG A 281 -6.40 17.38 -2.65
C ARG A 281 -6.55 16.97 -4.11
N PRO A 282 -5.68 16.11 -4.64
CA PRO A 282 -5.81 15.64 -6.02
C PRO A 282 -6.86 14.53 -6.17
N ARG A 283 -7.30 13.92 -5.07
CA ARG A 283 -8.15 12.73 -5.07
C ARG A 283 -8.92 12.56 -3.76
N ALA A 284 -10.03 11.82 -3.84
CA ALA A 284 -10.77 11.26 -2.71
C ALA A 284 -10.88 9.74 -2.87
N TYR A 285 -10.93 9.03 -1.75
CA TYR A 285 -11.19 7.60 -1.72
C TYR A 285 -12.59 7.37 -1.20
N VAL A 286 -13.39 6.62 -1.95
CA VAL A 286 -14.78 6.33 -1.62
C VAL A 286 -14.96 4.83 -1.46
N SER A 287 -15.62 4.43 -0.37
CA SER A 287 -16.16 3.09 -0.21
C SER A 287 -17.67 3.20 -0.03
N ILE A 288 -18.41 2.52 -0.89
CA ILE A 288 -19.87 2.43 -0.80
C ILE A 288 -20.20 1.08 -0.18
N GLY A 289 -21.10 1.07 0.79
CA GLY A 289 -21.52 -0.16 1.43
C GLY A 289 -22.89 -0.08 2.07
N GLY A 290 -23.28 -1.20 2.65
CA GLY A 290 -24.52 -1.35 3.40
C GLY A 290 -24.39 -2.40 4.50
N ALA A 291 -25.52 -2.92 4.97
CA ALA A 291 -25.57 -3.95 6.01
C ALA A 291 -24.73 -5.21 5.67
N ARG A 292 -24.63 -5.56 4.38
CA ARG A 292 -23.87 -6.73 3.87
C ARG A 292 -22.41 -6.41 3.51
N GLY A 293 -21.86 -5.31 4.02
CA GLY A 293 -20.47 -4.93 3.82
C GLY A 293 -20.25 -3.95 2.66
N ARG A 294 -19.00 -3.88 2.22
CA ARG A 294 -18.55 -2.97 1.15
C ARG A 294 -18.98 -3.52 -0.21
N LEU A 295 -19.71 -2.72 -0.97
CA LEU A 295 -20.25 -3.06 -2.28
C LEU A 295 -19.38 -2.54 -3.43
N LEU A 296 -18.74 -1.38 -3.23
CA LEU A 296 -17.94 -0.72 -4.25
C LEU A 296 -16.82 0.12 -3.60
N GLY A 297 -15.71 0.23 -4.31
CA GLY A 297 -14.62 1.16 -4.03
C GLY A 297 -14.32 2.04 -5.23
N ALA A 298 -13.90 3.28 -5.00
CA ALA A 298 -13.49 4.18 -6.07
C ALA A 298 -12.41 5.16 -5.62
N VAL A 299 -11.51 5.50 -6.55
CA VAL A 299 -10.60 6.64 -6.44
C VAL A 299 -11.16 7.75 -7.32
N VAL A 300 -11.58 8.85 -6.71
CA VAL A 300 -12.23 9.97 -7.40
C VAL A 300 -11.23 11.10 -7.56
N PRO A 301 -10.84 11.47 -8.80
CA PRO A 301 -9.99 12.63 -9.02
C PRO A 301 -10.72 13.90 -8.60
N LEU A 302 -10.02 14.80 -7.91
CA LEU A 302 -10.55 16.11 -7.55
C LEU A 302 -9.77 17.19 -8.28
N ALA A 303 -10.49 18.17 -8.81
CA ALA A 303 -9.93 19.33 -9.50
C ALA A 303 -10.42 20.62 -8.85
N PRO A 304 -9.66 21.73 -8.92
CA PRO A 304 -10.13 23.03 -8.47
C PRO A 304 -11.47 23.40 -9.14
N ASP A 305 -12.47 23.82 -8.36
CA ASP A 305 -13.82 24.10 -8.85
C ASP A 305 -14.09 25.59 -9.15
N GLY A 306 -13.06 26.44 -9.00
CA GLY A 306 -13.16 27.90 -9.19
C GLY A 306 -13.72 28.67 -8.00
N ALA A 307 -14.36 28.00 -7.03
CA ALA A 307 -14.85 28.59 -5.78
C ALA A 307 -13.83 28.51 -4.62
N GLY A 308 -12.60 28.10 -4.93
CA GLY A 308 -11.55 27.87 -3.94
C GLY A 308 -11.57 26.47 -3.31
N PHE A 309 -12.41 25.55 -3.82
CA PHE A 309 -12.50 24.17 -3.38
C PHE A 309 -11.98 23.21 -4.45
N PHE A 310 -11.90 21.93 -4.09
CA PHE A 310 -11.54 20.85 -4.99
C PHE A 310 -12.71 19.87 -5.10
N ALA A 311 -13.26 19.70 -6.30
CA ALA A 311 -14.44 18.89 -6.53
C ALA A 311 -14.19 17.75 -7.52
N GLY A 312 -14.96 16.68 -7.37
CA GLY A 312 -14.98 15.55 -8.28
C GLY A 312 -16.31 14.83 -8.22
N THR A 313 -16.57 13.97 -9.21
CA THR A 313 -17.85 13.27 -9.32
C THR A 313 -17.61 11.79 -9.56
N LEU A 314 -18.36 10.95 -8.85
CA LEU A 314 -18.42 9.52 -9.08
C LEU A 314 -19.83 9.15 -9.54
N ALA A 315 -19.95 8.69 -10.78
CA ALA A 315 -21.19 8.11 -11.27
C ALA A 315 -21.47 6.82 -10.49
N LEU A 316 -22.70 6.65 -10.01
CA LEU A 316 -23.13 5.39 -9.41
C LEU A 316 -23.48 4.41 -10.53
N PRO A 317 -23.12 3.12 -10.43
CA PRO A 317 -23.43 2.14 -11.47
C PRO A 317 -24.94 2.04 -11.73
N ASP A 318 -25.33 2.09 -13.00
CA ASP A 318 -26.73 1.87 -13.40
C ASP A 318 -27.15 0.43 -13.03
N GLY A 319 -28.32 0.29 -12.39
CA GLY A 319 -28.93 -1.02 -12.14
C GLY A 319 -28.53 -1.76 -10.85
N GLN A 320 -27.56 -1.28 -10.07
CA GLN A 320 -27.48 -1.67 -8.65
C GLN A 320 -28.64 -0.96 -7.96
N ALA A 321 -29.71 -1.71 -7.70
CA ALA A 321 -30.87 -1.19 -7.01
C ALA A 321 -30.37 -0.43 -5.75
N ARG A 322 -30.80 0.82 -5.61
CA ARG A 322 -30.61 1.66 -4.42
C ARG A 322 -30.91 0.99 -3.06
N PRO A 323 -31.66 -0.13 -2.88
CA PRO A 323 -31.94 -0.66 -1.55
C PRO A 323 -30.74 -1.22 -0.78
N ALA A 324 -29.57 -1.46 -1.41
CA ALA A 324 -28.42 -2.09 -0.73
C ALA A 324 -27.33 -1.12 -0.28
N ALA A 325 -27.23 0.07 -0.89
CA ALA A 325 -26.19 1.06 -0.58
C ALA A 325 -26.72 2.08 0.44
N ASP A 326 -26.30 1.93 1.68
CA ASP A 326 -26.75 2.74 2.81
C ASP A 326 -25.87 3.98 3.01
N TRP A 327 -24.56 3.82 2.76
CA TRP A 327 -23.55 4.81 3.12
C TRP A 327 -22.43 4.90 2.08
N ALA A 328 -21.80 6.07 2.04
CA ALA A 328 -20.52 6.30 1.38
C ALA A 328 -19.51 6.80 2.41
N VAL A 329 -18.47 6.01 2.67
CA VAL A 329 -17.28 6.45 3.41
C VAL A 329 -16.39 7.20 2.45
N VAL A 330 -16.10 8.45 2.77
CA VAL A 330 -15.23 9.33 1.99
C VAL A 330 -14.02 9.69 2.84
N ALA A 331 -12.83 9.42 2.29
CA ALA A 331 -11.56 9.63 2.96
C ALA A 331 -10.57 10.38 2.06
N SER A 332 -9.61 11.05 2.70
CA SER A 332 -8.46 11.65 2.02
C SER A 332 -7.28 10.70 1.89
N ASP A 333 -7.28 9.60 2.64
CA ASP A 333 -6.26 8.56 2.61
C ASP A 333 -6.86 7.24 2.07
N PRO A 334 -6.05 6.41 1.39
CA PRO A 334 -6.52 5.15 0.82
C PRO A 334 -6.89 4.10 1.87
N TYR A 335 -6.62 4.30 3.15
CA TYR A 335 -6.86 3.27 4.17
C TYR A 335 -8.09 3.56 5.04
N GLU A 336 -8.76 4.68 4.82
CA GLU A 336 -9.92 5.14 5.60
C GLU A 336 -9.63 5.25 7.10
N GLN A 337 -8.38 5.54 7.45
CA GLN A 337 -7.93 5.66 8.84
C GLN A 337 -7.73 7.11 9.28
N GLY A 338 -7.65 8.05 8.33
CA GLY A 338 -7.42 9.46 8.62
C GLY A 338 -8.57 10.11 9.40
N ALA A 339 -8.24 11.13 10.19
CA ALA A 339 -9.20 11.90 10.99
C ALA A 339 -10.28 12.62 10.16
N GLY A 340 -10.02 12.86 8.87
CA GLY A 340 -10.99 13.44 7.91
C GLY A 340 -11.88 12.41 7.22
N THR A 341 -11.84 11.13 7.63
CA THR A 341 -12.69 10.07 7.08
C THR A 341 -14.10 10.17 7.64
N VAL A 342 -15.09 10.36 6.77
CA VAL A 342 -16.50 10.57 7.15
C VAL A 342 -17.39 9.60 6.39
N ALA A 343 -18.43 9.13 7.05
CA ALA A 343 -19.46 8.31 6.43
C ALA A 343 -20.71 9.15 6.19
N TRP A 344 -21.09 9.29 4.93
CA TRP A 344 -22.27 10.03 4.53
C TRP A 344 -23.41 9.05 4.21
N PRO A 345 -24.60 9.21 4.80
CA PRO A 345 -25.76 8.43 4.40
C PRO A 345 -26.15 8.79 2.96
N LEU A 346 -26.52 7.77 2.18
CA LEU A 346 -26.98 7.94 0.80
C LEU A 346 -28.50 8.12 0.70
N SER A 347 -29.24 7.81 1.77
CA SER A 347 -30.69 7.99 1.88
C SER A 347 -31.07 8.55 3.25
N ALA A 348 -32.17 9.32 3.30
CA ALA A 348 -32.71 9.85 4.55
C ALA A 348 -33.31 8.76 5.47
N ALA A 349 -33.60 7.57 4.93
CA ALA A 349 -34.21 6.44 5.65
C ALA A 349 -33.18 5.44 6.20
N THR A 350 -31.89 5.67 5.99
CA THR A 350 -30.84 4.72 6.36
C THR A 350 -30.80 4.44 7.86
N GLY A 351 -30.93 3.15 8.22
CA GLY A 351 -30.82 2.55 9.57
C GLY A 351 -29.51 2.90 10.32
N PRO A 352 -29.41 2.65 11.64
CA PRO A 352 -28.20 2.93 12.42
C PRO A 352 -27.13 1.89 12.08
N ALA A 353 -26.52 2.02 10.90
CA ALA A 353 -25.46 1.14 10.44
C ALA A 353 -24.12 1.85 10.58
N SER A 354 -23.23 1.30 11.40
CA SER A 354 -21.82 1.67 11.34
C SER A 354 -21.25 1.19 10.00
N PRO A 355 -20.57 2.04 9.23
CA PRO A 355 -19.86 1.59 8.04
C PRO A 355 -18.68 0.72 8.47
N ARG A 356 -18.39 -0.32 7.70
CA ARG A 356 -17.16 -1.11 7.88
C ARG A 356 -16.05 -0.43 7.08
N ARG A 357 -15.01 0.02 7.78
CA ARG A 357 -13.80 0.56 7.15
C ARG A 357 -12.98 -0.56 6.53
N VAL A 358 -12.21 -0.23 5.49
CA VAL A 358 -11.24 -1.17 4.94
C VAL A 358 -10.14 -1.50 5.97
N THR A 359 -9.76 -2.77 6.01
CA THR A 359 -8.65 -3.28 6.82
C THR A 359 -7.69 -4.07 5.94
N LEU A 360 -6.42 -4.16 6.33
CA LEU A 360 -5.45 -5.00 5.63
C LEU A 360 -5.87 -6.48 5.75
N LEU A 361 -6.11 -7.12 4.62
CA LEU A 361 -6.52 -8.52 4.53
C LEU A 361 -5.33 -9.43 4.24
N ALA A 362 -4.40 -8.97 3.39
CA ALA A 362 -3.24 -9.74 2.96
C ALA A 362 -2.09 -8.82 2.50
N ASP A 363 -0.85 -9.26 2.74
CA ASP A 363 0.37 -8.54 2.33
C ASP A 363 1.27 -9.48 1.51
N GLY A 364 1.42 -9.19 0.21
CA GLY A 364 2.26 -9.96 -0.71
C GLY A 364 3.72 -9.51 -0.74
N LEU A 365 4.07 -8.42 -0.05
CA LEU A 365 5.42 -7.86 -0.07
C LEU A 365 6.47 -8.80 0.55
N PRO A 366 6.22 -9.51 1.68
CA PRO A 366 7.17 -10.49 2.20
C PRO A 366 7.51 -11.59 1.19
N ALA A 367 6.52 -12.08 0.44
CA ALA A 367 6.73 -13.10 -0.59
C ALA A 367 7.51 -12.55 -1.80
N ALA A 368 7.24 -11.31 -2.22
CA ALA A 368 8.01 -10.63 -3.26
C ALA A 368 9.49 -10.44 -2.85
N GLU A 369 9.75 -10.02 -1.60
CA GLU A 369 11.11 -9.91 -1.06
C GLU A 369 11.83 -11.26 -0.98
N ALA A 370 11.14 -12.32 -0.55
CA ALA A 370 11.72 -13.65 -0.47
C ALA A 370 12.17 -14.15 -1.85
N ARG A 371 11.34 -13.96 -2.89
CA ARG A 371 11.68 -14.30 -4.28
C ARG A 371 12.90 -13.53 -4.78
N GLU A 372 12.97 -12.24 -4.48
CA GLU A 372 14.09 -11.39 -4.86
C GLU A 372 15.39 -11.78 -4.15
N ARG A 373 15.35 -12.05 -2.84
CA ARG A 373 16.50 -12.57 -2.09
C ARG A 373 16.96 -13.92 -2.63
N ALA A 374 16.02 -14.81 -2.99
CA ALA A 374 16.33 -16.09 -3.61
C ALA A 374 17.01 -15.91 -4.98
N ARG A 375 16.49 -15.02 -5.84
CA ARG A 375 17.10 -14.67 -7.14
C ARG A 375 18.51 -14.13 -6.98
N ALA A 376 18.69 -13.12 -6.12
CA ALA A 376 20.00 -12.50 -5.87
C ALA A 376 21.00 -13.51 -5.28
N SER A 377 20.58 -14.34 -4.32
CA SER A 377 21.45 -15.36 -3.72
C SER A 377 21.85 -16.46 -4.72
N TRP A 378 20.94 -16.87 -5.62
CA TRP A 378 21.26 -17.83 -6.67
C TRP A 378 22.26 -17.25 -7.66
N ALA A 379 22.06 -16.01 -8.10
CA ALA A 379 23.02 -15.30 -8.96
C ALA A 379 24.39 -15.15 -8.30
N ARG A 380 24.45 -14.76 -7.01
CA ARG A 380 25.72 -14.67 -6.26
C ARG A 380 26.42 -16.03 -6.18
N ARG A 381 25.69 -17.11 -5.88
CA ARG A 381 26.24 -18.49 -5.85
C ARG A 381 26.78 -18.92 -7.21
N ALA A 382 26.06 -18.64 -8.30
CA ALA A 382 26.52 -18.93 -9.65
C ALA A 382 27.79 -18.13 -9.99
N GLY A 383 27.86 -16.84 -9.65
CA GLY A 383 29.04 -16.01 -9.83
C GLY A 383 30.26 -16.53 -9.07
N LEU A 384 30.08 -16.93 -7.81
CA LEU A 384 31.14 -17.56 -7.00
C LEU A 384 31.59 -18.90 -7.59
N ALA A 385 30.67 -19.71 -8.11
CA ALA A 385 31.02 -20.97 -8.78
C ALA A 385 31.87 -20.74 -10.03
N VAL A 386 31.54 -19.72 -10.84
CA VAL A 386 32.36 -19.37 -12.02
C VAL A 386 33.74 -18.87 -11.60
N LEU A 387 33.85 -18.01 -10.59
CA LEU A 387 35.15 -17.59 -10.04
C LEU A 387 35.99 -18.78 -9.59
N GLY A 388 35.37 -19.73 -8.86
CA GLY A 388 36.04 -20.94 -8.41
C GLY A 388 36.54 -21.80 -9.57
N ALA A 389 35.72 -21.97 -10.62
CA ALA A 389 36.11 -22.69 -11.83
C ALA A 389 37.25 -21.99 -12.60
N THR A 390 37.21 -20.66 -12.73
CA THR A 390 38.29 -19.91 -13.40
C THR A 390 39.60 -19.99 -12.62
N ALA A 391 39.56 -19.91 -11.28
CA ALA A 391 40.73 -20.05 -10.44
C ALA A 391 41.33 -21.47 -10.54
N ALA A 392 40.50 -22.50 -10.54
CA ALA A 392 40.96 -23.89 -10.72
C ALA A 392 41.60 -24.11 -12.11
N ALA A 393 40.99 -23.55 -13.17
CA ALA A 393 41.55 -23.61 -14.52
C ALA A 393 42.89 -22.88 -14.63
N GLU A 394 43.02 -21.71 -14.02
CA GLU A 394 44.27 -20.95 -13.97
C GLU A 394 45.37 -21.72 -13.22
N MET A 395 45.07 -22.28 -12.05
CA MET A 395 46.01 -23.12 -11.32
C MET A 395 46.47 -24.33 -12.14
N LEU A 396 45.57 -24.98 -12.89
CA LEU A 396 45.91 -26.09 -13.76
C LEU A 396 46.82 -25.65 -14.91
N LEU A 397 46.54 -24.51 -15.54
CA LEU A 397 47.37 -23.94 -16.62
C LEU A 397 48.77 -23.58 -16.10
N LEU A 398 48.85 -22.93 -14.95
CA LEU A 398 50.13 -22.62 -14.30
C LEU A 398 50.91 -23.89 -13.94
N ALA A 399 50.23 -24.93 -13.44
CA ALA A 399 50.86 -26.22 -13.16
C ALA A 399 51.41 -26.88 -14.43
N LEU A 400 50.64 -26.90 -15.53
CA LEU A 400 51.07 -27.45 -16.83
C LEU A 400 52.23 -26.64 -17.44
N ARG A 401 52.18 -25.31 -17.35
CA ARG A 401 53.25 -24.42 -17.80
C ARG A 401 54.52 -24.61 -16.98
N SER A 402 54.41 -24.77 -15.66
CA SER A 402 55.57 -25.07 -14.81
C SER A 402 56.21 -26.41 -15.18
N ARG A 403 55.41 -27.44 -15.47
CA ARG A 403 55.92 -28.76 -15.90
C ARG A 403 56.65 -28.70 -17.24
N THR A 404 56.12 -27.95 -18.21
CA THR A 404 56.75 -27.79 -19.53
C THR A 404 58.01 -26.93 -19.47
N ALA A 405 58.00 -25.84 -18.70
CA ALA A 405 59.19 -25.04 -18.43
C ALA A 405 60.28 -25.88 -17.75
N ARG A 406 59.92 -26.73 -16.77
CA ARG A 406 60.86 -27.68 -16.15
C ARG A 406 61.47 -28.64 -17.15
N ARG A 407 60.67 -29.28 -18.01
CA ARG A 407 61.18 -30.19 -19.04
C ARG A 407 62.17 -29.48 -19.99
N ARG A 408 61.91 -28.22 -20.35
CA ARG A 408 62.84 -27.42 -21.17
C ARG A 408 64.11 -27.06 -20.41
N LEU A 409 64.00 -26.67 -19.14
CA LEU A 409 65.14 -26.33 -18.31
C LEU A 409 66.02 -27.57 -18.05
N GLU A 410 65.42 -28.72 -17.77
CA GLU A 410 66.10 -30.01 -17.67
C GLU A 410 66.81 -30.37 -18.98
N ALA A 411 66.15 -30.17 -20.15
CA ALA A 411 66.76 -30.41 -21.45
C ALA A 411 67.95 -29.47 -21.74
N HIS A 412 67.83 -28.17 -21.43
CA HIS A 412 68.93 -27.21 -21.60
C HIS A 412 70.09 -27.47 -20.62
N LEU A 413 69.79 -27.78 -19.36
CA LEU A 413 70.81 -28.16 -18.38
C LEU A 413 71.49 -29.46 -18.80
N ALA A 414 70.75 -30.45 -19.32
CA ALA A 414 71.32 -31.68 -19.86
C ALA A 414 72.21 -31.42 -21.08
N ALA A 415 71.80 -30.55 -22.01
CA ALA A 415 72.62 -30.15 -23.16
C ALA A 415 73.90 -29.42 -22.74
N ALA A 416 73.78 -28.41 -21.87
CA ALA A 416 74.90 -27.60 -21.38
C ALA A 416 75.92 -28.41 -20.55
N SER A 417 75.44 -29.34 -19.72
CA SER A 417 76.30 -30.25 -18.94
C SER A 417 76.85 -31.43 -19.75
N GLY A 418 76.42 -31.60 -21.01
CA GLY A 418 76.88 -32.64 -21.93
C GLY A 418 78.17 -32.32 -22.68
N GLY A 419 78.64 -31.07 -22.67
CA GLY A 419 79.96 -30.69 -23.19
C GLY A 419 80.10 -30.68 -24.72
N ALA A 420 79.03 -30.49 -25.48
CA ALA A 420 79.10 -30.25 -26.92
C ALA A 420 78.95 -28.74 -27.20
N GLY A 421 80.02 -27.97 -26.94
CA GLY A 421 80.10 -26.59 -27.43
C GLY A 421 80.56 -26.59 -28.89
N GLU A 422 79.74 -26.09 -29.81
CA GLU A 422 80.17 -25.79 -31.19
C GLU A 422 81.20 -24.64 -31.25
N ASP A 423 81.29 -23.83 -30.18
CA ASP A 423 82.24 -22.72 -30.06
C ASP A 423 83.34 -23.03 -29.04
N GLY A 424 84.37 -23.78 -29.44
CA GLY A 424 85.79 -23.81 -29.00
C GLY A 424 86.27 -23.47 -27.56
N ALA A 425 85.42 -23.20 -26.57
CA ALA A 425 85.82 -22.85 -25.21
C ALA A 425 85.80 -24.09 -24.31
N SER A 426 86.99 -24.58 -23.98
CA SER A 426 87.23 -25.83 -23.26
C SER A 426 86.88 -25.75 -21.76
N GLY A 427 85.60 -25.77 -21.42
CA GLY A 427 85.15 -26.13 -20.08
C GLY A 427 85.15 -27.65 -19.91
N ALA A 428 85.89 -28.19 -18.93
CA ALA A 428 85.86 -29.62 -18.63
C ALA A 428 84.41 -30.05 -18.27
N PRO A 429 83.91 -31.19 -18.79
CA PRO A 429 82.55 -31.64 -18.51
C PRO A 429 82.35 -31.84 -17.01
N LEU A 430 81.21 -31.37 -16.49
CA LEU A 430 80.81 -31.56 -15.09
C LEU A 430 80.85 -33.04 -14.71
N SER A 431 81.34 -33.34 -13.51
CA SER A 431 81.33 -34.71 -12.97
C SER A 431 79.90 -35.26 -12.92
N ARG A 432 79.73 -36.59 -13.10
CA ARG A 432 78.40 -37.23 -13.05
C ARG A 432 77.68 -36.93 -11.73
N GLU A 433 78.42 -36.80 -10.64
CA GLU A 433 77.88 -36.55 -9.31
C GLU A 433 77.34 -35.12 -9.18
N ASP A 434 78.09 -34.12 -9.66
CA ASP A 434 77.66 -32.72 -9.64
C ASP A 434 76.46 -32.49 -10.58
N ARG A 435 76.45 -33.15 -11.73
CA ARG A 435 75.31 -33.14 -12.66
C ARG A 435 74.04 -33.70 -12.01
N GLY A 436 74.17 -34.77 -11.22
CA GLY A 436 73.07 -35.34 -10.44
C GLY A 436 72.55 -34.39 -9.37
N ARG A 437 73.44 -33.72 -8.62
CA ARG A 437 73.07 -32.75 -7.57
C ARG A 437 72.39 -31.50 -8.15
N LEU A 438 72.86 -31.00 -9.29
CA LEU A 438 72.28 -29.83 -9.96
C LEU A 438 70.86 -30.13 -10.49
N LEU A 439 70.65 -31.32 -11.07
CA LEU A 439 69.32 -31.78 -11.49
C LEU A 439 68.38 -32.04 -10.29
N ALA A 440 68.91 -32.51 -9.15
CA ALA A 440 68.13 -32.70 -7.93
C ALA A 440 67.72 -31.37 -7.28
N ALA A 441 68.62 -30.38 -7.24
CA ALA A 441 68.34 -29.04 -6.72
C ALA A 441 67.26 -28.31 -7.56
N ALA A 442 67.33 -28.41 -8.88
CA ALA A 442 66.31 -27.87 -9.79
C ALA A 442 64.91 -28.48 -9.59
N ARG A 443 64.81 -29.64 -8.92
CA ARG A 443 63.55 -30.31 -8.58
C ARG A 443 63.00 -29.96 -7.19
N ALA A 444 63.78 -29.36 -6.30
CA ALA A 444 63.44 -29.20 -4.86
C ALA A 444 62.77 -27.85 -4.48
N GLU A 445 62.97 -26.76 -5.23
CA GLU A 445 62.31 -25.46 -4.99
C GLU A 445 60.79 -25.31 -5.28
N PRO A 446 60.08 -26.20 -5.99
CA PRO A 446 58.75 -25.88 -6.51
C PRO A 446 57.59 -26.01 -5.50
N LEU A 447 57.82 -26.66 -4.36
CA LEU A 447 56.77 -26.91 -3.37
C LEU A 447 56.37 -25.61 -2.66
N LEU A 448 57.35 -24.75 -2.37
CA LEU A 448 57.15 -23.42 -1.78
C LEU A 448 56.42 -22.46 -2.71
N SER A 449 56.76 -22.47 -4.00
CA SER A 449 56.11 -21.60 -4.99
C SER A 449 54.66 -22.04 -5.27
N VAL A 450 54.38 -23.35 -5.29
CA VAL A 450 52.99 -23.86 -5.39
C VAL A 450 52.18 -23.53 -4.13
N LEU A 451 52.78 -23.68 -2.93
CA LEU A 451 52.12 -23.33 -1.66
C LEU A 451 51.85 -21.83 -1.54
N ALA A 452 52.79 -20.98 -1.93
CA ALA A 452 52.61 -19.52 -1.92
C ALA A 452 51.51 -19.08 -2.88
N LEU A 453 51.43 -19.69 -4.07
CA LEU A 453 50.41 -19.37 -5.07
C LEU A 453 49.03 -19.87 -4.63
N ALA A 454 48.95 -21.06 -4.03
CA ALA A 454 47.73 -21.56 -3.41
C ALA A 454 47.26 -20.67 -2.24
N ALA A 455 48.18 -20.17 -1.42
CA ALA A 455 47.86 -19.24 -0.32
C ALA A 455 47.34 -17.88 -0.83
N LEU A 456 47.96 -17.32 -1.88
CA LEU A 456 47.53 -16.07 -2.51
C LEU A 456 46.14 -16.17 -3.14
N VAL A 457 45.88 -17.27 -3.87
CA VAL A 457 44.55 -17.55 -4.45
C VAL A 457 43.51 -17.75 -3.34
N GLY A 458 43.85 -18.52 -2.29
CA GLY A 458 42.98 -18.72 -1.13
C GLY A 458 42.65 -17.42 -0.40
N LEU A 459 43.63 -16.54 -0.19
CA LEU A 459 43.44 -15.24 0.44
C LEU A 459 42.55 -14.32 -0.41
N SER A 460 42.74 -14.32 -1.73
CA SER A 460 41.93 -13.56 -2.68
C SER A 460 40.47 -14.04 -2.67
N PHE A 461 40.25 -15.35 -2.58
CA PHE A 461 38.91 -15.92 -2.48
C PHE A 461 38.24 -15.57 -1.15
N ALA A 462 38.99 -15.63 -0.04
CA ALA A 462 38.49 -15.29 1.29
C ALA A 462 38.10 -13.81 1.39
N THR A 463 38.87 -12.90 0.78
CA THR A 463 38.54 -11.46 0.75
C THR A 463 37.30 -11.18 -0.09
N VAL A 464 37.15 -11.81 -1.26
CA VAL A 464 35.92 -11.68 -2.08
C VAL A 464 34.70 -12.25 -1.35
N ALA A 465 34.85 -13.41 -0.70
CA ALA A 465 33.77 -14.01 0.09
C ALA A 465 33.36 -13.12 1.27
N ALA A 466 34.32 -12.53 2.00
CA ALA A 466 34.06 -11.60 3.10
C ALA A 466 33.39 -10.31 2.62
N LEU A 467 33.79 -9.76 1.47
CA LEU A 467 33.15 -8.59 0.85
C LEU A 467 31.72 -8.90 0.37
N ALA A 468 31.44 -10.15 -0.02
CA ALA A 468 30.12 -10.58 -0.45
C ALA A 468 29.14 -10.87 0.70
N THR A 469 29.63 -11.10 1.92
CA THR A 469 28.79 -11.34 3.12
C THR A 469 28.51 -10.09 3.95
N PHE A 470 29.29 -9.02 3.82
CA PHE A 470 29.13 -7.77 4.61
C PHE A 470 28.20 -6.71 3.98
N ARG A 471 27.32 -7.08 3.03
CA ARG A 471 26.27 -6.20 2.47
C ARG A 471 24.97 -6.96 2.25
#